data_AF-A0A839WFW7-F1
#
_entry.id   AF-A0A839WFW7-F1
#
_cell.length_a   1.000
_cell.length_b   1.000
_cell.length_c   1.000
_cell.angle_alpha   90.00
_cell.angle_beta   90.00
_cell.angle_gamma   90.00
#
_symmetry.space_group_name_H-M   'P 1'
#
loop_
_entity.id
_entity.type
_entity.pdbx_description
1 polymer ?
#
loop_
_entity_poly.entity_id
_entity_poly.type
_entity_poly.pdbx_seq_one_letter_code
_entity_poly.pdbx_strand_id
1 'polypeptide(L)'
;MTRIDGGVRVSTAVLSTNESATVYGVPLAAKAIQPVWIEVENREEQAYFLLSPGLDPNFFPASEAAEALTSGDSREQQAMLDGRFRQLAFRNPVLPGATISGFVLTNLDEGVKLVQLDLVGSRHVRTFSILTVVPGFRGDYKASEVFRREIYSPKQIVNYTDDAAFRTALETLPCCVTNSGNTRNGDPLNLVIVGGLDDAFPALVRRGWRPTEEKWSGSIWRMVTSALSQERYSYAPVSDLYLFGRPQDLALQKARDNIHQRNHLRLWLSPMRYHGKPVWAGQISRDIGSRLTIHTPTFTTHKIDPDVDEARAALLEDMTYSQNLTKFGGVMGVGAAPQGTPRENLTTDPYYTDGYRAVLVFDRKPTSLAEIERFPWEAPR
;
A
#
# COMPACT_ATOMS: atom_id res chain seq x y z
N MET A 1 13.40 11.51 -1.79
CA MET A 1 12.38 11.73 -2.85
C MET A 1 11.95 13.19 -2.82
N THR A 2 11.65 13.79 -3.98
CA THR A 2 11.22 15.19 -4.07
C THR A 2 9.93 15.32 -4.88
N ARG A 3 9.02 16.20 -4.46
CA ARG A 3 7.78 16.56 -5.17
C ARG A 3 7.56 18.06 -5.13
N ILE A 4 6.83 18.58 -6.10
CA ILE A 4 6.50 20.00 -6.23
C ILE A 4 5.01 20.11 -6.57
N ASP A 5 4.30 20.99 -5.88
CA ASP A 5 2.94 21.41 -6.19
C ASP A 5 2.83 22.92 -5.95
N GLY A 6 2.39 23.66 -6.97
CA GLY A 6 2.44 25.12 -6.98
C GLY A 6 3.86 25.64 -6.75
N GLY A 7 4.00 26.58 -5.81
CA GLY A 7 5.28 27.14 -5.36
C GLY A 7 5.91 26.36 -4.20
N VAL A 8 5.36 25.22 -3.79
CA VAL A 8 5.88 24.43 -2.67
C VAL A 8 6.62 23.19 -3.15
N ARG A 9 7.88 23.05 -2.72
CA ARG A 9 8.72 21.89 -2.97
C ARG A 9 8.94 21.14 -1.66
N VAL A 10 8.71 19.83 -1.67
CA VAL A 10 8.97 18.95 -0.53
C VAL A 10 10.00 17.90 -0.89
N SER A 11 10.93 17.66 0.02
CA SER A 11 11.89 16.56 -0.04
C SER A 11 11.76 15.72 1.21
N THR A 12 11.86 14.39 1.07
CA THR A 12 11.78 13.47 2.20
C THR A 12 12.69 12.27 2.06
N ALA A 13 13.15 11.74 3.19
CA ALA A 13 13.89 10.50 3.31
C ALA A 13 13.46 9.76 4.58
N VAL A 14 13.17 8.47 4.46
CA VAL A 14 12.88 7.60 5.60
C VAL A 14 14.16 6.91 6.02
N LEU A 15 14.54 7.04 7.29
CA LEU A 15 15.79 6.45 7.77
C LEU A 15 15.65 4.94 7.99
N SER A 16 16.69 4.21 7.59
CA SER A 16 16.89 2.83 8.04
C SER A 16 17.21 2.76 9.53
N THR A 17 17.15 1.56 10.12
CA THR A 17 17.55 1.32 11.51
C THR A 17 18.94 1.86 11.83
N ASN A 18 19.91 1.64 10.92
CA ASN A 18 21.31 2.04 11.15
C ASN A 18 21.50 3.56 11.00
N GLU A 19 20.88 4.17 9.98
CA GLU A 19 20.92 5.62 9.80
C GLU A 19 20.24 6.33 10.98
N SER A 20 19.08 5.81 11.42
CA SER A 20 18.35 6.32 12.57
C SER A 20 19.21 6.27 13.84
N ALA A 21 19.88 5.14 14.10
CA ALA A 21 20.78 5.02 15.26
C ALA A 21 21.97 5.98 15.18
N THR A 22 22.50 6.23 13.98
CA THR A 22 23.58 7.18 13.75
C THR A 22 23.12 8.63 14.00
N VAL A 23 21.94 8.99 13.48
CA VAL A 23 21.38 10.35 13.59
C VAL A 23 20.93 10.68 15.00
N TYR A 24 20.35 9.73 15.73
CA TYR A 24 19.83 9.97 17.09
C TYR A 24 20.77 9.51 18.21
N GLY A 25 21.78 8.70 17.90
CA GLY A 25 22.69 8.11 18.88
C GLY A 25 22.09 6.93 19.66
N VAL A 26 20.87 6.50 19.33
CA VAL A 26 20.12 5.45 20.04
C VAL A 26 19.27 4.61 19.07
N PRO A 27 19.03 3.32 19.37
CA PRO A 27 18.35 2.40 18.43
C PRO A 27 16.81 2.52 18.49
N LEU A 28 16.25 3.54 17.83
CA LEU A 28 14.80 3.82 17.77
C LEU A 28 13.93 2.64 17.31
N ALA A 29 14.42 1.82 16.38
CA ALA A 29 13.69 0.65 15.89
C ALA A 29 13.38 -0.38 16.99
N ALA A 30 14.14 -0.40 18.10
CA ALA A 30 13.87 -1.26 19.26
C ALA A 30 12.56 -0.88 19.99
N LYS A 31 12.02 0.31 19.71
CA LYS A 31 10.74 0.81 20.22
C LYS A 31 9.70 0.98 19.10
N ALA A 32 9.91 0.34 17.95
CA ALA A 32 9.07 0.50 16.76
C ALA A 32 8.94 1.96 16.28
N ILE A 33 9.96 2.79 16.50
CA ILE A 33 9.99 4.18 16.03
C ILE A 33 10.88 4.30 14.78
N GLN A 34 10.38 5.02 13.78
CA GLN A 34 11.08 5.31 12.53
C GLN A 34 11.05 6.81 12.21
N PRO A 35 12.21 7.48 12.14
CA PRO A 35 12.31 8.87 11.73
C PRO A 35 12.08 9.06 10.22
N VAL A 36 11.30 10.09 9.89
CA VAL A 36 11.13 10.60 8.53
C VAL A 36 11.71 11.99 8.47
N TRP A 37 12.79 12.16 7.70
CA TRP A 37 13.34 13.47 7.38
C TRP A 37 12.46 14.15 6.34
N ILE A 38 12.21 15.44 6.53
CA ILE A 38 11.36 16.27 5.69
C ILE A 38 12.04 17.62 5.53
N GLU A 39 12.07 18.11 4.30
CA GLU A 39 12.43 19.48 3.95
C GLU A 39 11.29 20.07 3.13
N VAL A 40 10.87 21.29 3.50
CA VAL A 40 9.82 22.05 2.82
C VAL A 40 10.42 23.39 2.42
N GLU A 41 10.42 23.65 1.13
CA GLU A 41 10.76 24.93 0.51
C GLU A 41 9.46 25.60 0.06
N ASN A 42 9.11 26.71 0.70
CA ASN A 42 7.88 27.47 0.43
C ASN A 42 8.17 28.72 -0.39
N ARG A 43 7.82 28.72 -1.67
CA ARG A 43 7.93 29.90 -2.57
C ARG A 43 6.59 30.60 -2.79
N GLU A 44 5.57 30.28 -1.98
CA GLU A 44 4.26 30.94 -2.03
C GLU A 44 4.19 32.07 -0.96
N GLU A 45 3.13 32.89 -1.02
CA GLU A 45 2.97 34.07 -0.16
C GLU A 45 2.37 33.75 1.22
N GLN A 46 1.83 32.55 1.40
CA GLN A 46 1.21 32.08 2.63
C GLN A 46 2.15 31.19 3.45
N ALA A 47 2.02 31.25 4.77
CA ALA A 47 2.68 30.30 5.65
C ALA A 47 1.95 28.94 5.65
N TYR A 48 2.73 27.86 5.79
CA TYR A 48 2.22 26.50 5.88
C TYR A 48 2.59 25.83 7.21
N PHE A 49 1.68 25.03 7.72
CA PHE A 49 1.92 24.12 8.84
C PHE A 49 1.91 22.69 8.33
N LEU A 50 2.99 21.96 8.58
CA LEU A 50 3.02 20.51 8.38
C LEU A 50 2.22 19.83 9.48
N LEU A 51 1.22 19.05 9.09
CA LEU A 51 0.43 18.25 10.01
C LEU A 51 1.08 16.87 10.18
N SER A 52 1.77 16.65 11.31
CA SER A 52 2.36 15.34 11.64
C SER A 52 1.37 14.16 11.56
N PRO A 53 0.08 14.32 11.95
CA PRO A 53 -0.92 13.25 11.79
C PRO A 53 -1.13 12.78 10.35
N GLY A 54 -0.79 13.61 9.35
CA GLY A 54 -0.82 13.22 7.95
C GLY A 54 0.23 12.15 7.62
N LEU A 55 1.40 12.19 8.29
CA LEU A 55 2.42 11.16 8.15
C LEU A 55 2.06 9.90 8.93
N ASP A 56 1.62 10.09 10.17
CA ASP A 56 1.23 9.01 11.07
C ASP A 56 0.26 9.55 12.14
N PRO A 57 -0.98 9.06 12.21
CA PRO A 57 -1.92 9.49 13.25
C PRO A 57 -1.43 9.18 14.67
N ASN A 58 -0.53 8.20 14.81
CA ASN A 58 0.12 7.80 16.05
C ASN A 58 1.61 8.19 16.05
N PHE A 59 1.96 9.33 15.46
CA PHE A 59 3.32 9.87 15.48
C PHE A 59 3.81 10.11 16.92
N PHE A 60 5.13 10.06 17.11
CA PHE A 60 5.76 10.28 18.40
C PHE A 60 6.27 11.73 18.52
N PRO A 61 5.85 12.48 19.56
CA PRO A 61 6.54 13.69 19.98
C PRO A 61 8.01 13.41 20.30
N ALA A 62 8.89 14.37 20.01
CA ALA A 62 10.33 14.25 20.24
C ALA A 62 10.68 13.86 21.68
N SER A 63 10.00 14.46 22.66
CA SER A 63 10.19 14.15 24.08
C SER A 63 9.69 12.76 24.47
N GLU A 64 8.58 12.29 23.89
CA GLU A 64 8.04 10.96 24.15
C GLU A 64 9.00 9.86 23.65
N ALA A 65 9.50 10.04 22.42
CA ALA A 65 10.45 9.10 21.83
C ALA A 65 11.80 9.08 22.57
N ALA A 66 12.25 10.22 23.10
CA ALA A 66 13.43 10.29 23.95
C ALA A 66 13.21 9.52 25.27
N GLU A 67 12.09 9.78 25.96
CA GLU A 67 11.74 9.12 27.23
C GLU A 67 11.66 7.59 27.09
N ALA A 68 11.14 7.10 25.95
CA ALA A 68 11.03 5.66 25.69
C ALA A 68 12.38 4.92 25.67
N LEU A 69 13.51 5.64 25.52
CA LEU A 69 14.86 5.10 25.40
C LEU A 69 15.78 5.40 26.58
N THR A 70 15.36 6.18 27.57
CA THR A 70 16.21 6.63 28.69
C THR A 70 16.00 5.86 30.00
N SER A 71 15.43 4.65 29.93
CA SER A 71 15.18 3.81 31.11
C SER A 71 16.50 3.39 31.79
N GLY A 72 16.79 3.97 32.96
CA GLY A 72 18.00 3.68 33.74
C GLY A 72 19.15 4.66 33.55
N ASP A 73 18.97 5.69 32.72
CA ASP A 73 19.97 6.73 32.47
C ASP A 73 20.00 7.80 33.59
N SER A 74 21.13 8.49 33.73
CA SER A 74 21.23 9.67 34.60
C SER A 74 20.41 10.85 34.07
N ARG A 75 20.03 11.79 34.94
CA ARG A 75 19.31 13.01 34.55
C ARG A 75 20.03 13.83 33.48
N GLU A 76 21.36 13.84 33.50
CA GLU A 76 22.18 14.56 32.52
C GLU A 76 22.10 13.89 31.14
N GLN A 77 22.21 12.55 31.08
CA GLN A 77 22.05 11.79 29.85
C GLN A 77 20.64 11.94 29.25
N GLN A 78 19.62 11.91 30.10
CA GLN A 78 18.23 12.19 29.72
C GLN A 78 18.09 13.57 29.07
N ALA A 79 18.61 14.62 29.71
CA ALA A 79 18.55 15.97 29.19
C ALA A 79 19.30 16.14 27.86
N MET A 80 20.46 15.49 27.71
CA MET A 80 21.22 15.50 26.45
C MET A 80 20.44 14.82 25.31
N LEU A 81 19.81 13.68 25.58
CA LEU A 81 19.04 12.96 24.56
C LEU A 81 17.78 13.72 24.16
N ASP A 82 17.00 14.20 25.12
CA ASP A 82 15.83 15.05 24.86
C ASP A 82 16.21 16.32 24.05
N GLY A 83 17.32 16.96 24.41
CA GLY A 83 17.88 18.08 23.66
C GLY A 83 18.18 17.75 22.19
N ARG A 84 18.80 16.59 21.93
CA ARG A 84 19.09 16.10 20.57
C ARG A 84 17.79 15.86 19.78
N PHE A 85 16.81 15.19 20.38
CA PHE A 85 15.52 14.92 19.74
C PHE A 85 14.79 16.21 19.37
N ARG A 86 14.75 17.21 20.27
CA ARG A 86 14.14 18.53 20.01
C ARG A 86 14.89 19.37 18.98
N GLN A 87 16.20 19.19 18.85
CA GLN A 87 16.99 19.86 17.83
C GLN A 87 16.71 19.30 16.43
N LEU A 88 16.50 17.97 16.33
CA LEU A 88 16.23 17.29 15.08
C LEU A 88 14.76 17.42 14.63
N ALA A 89 13.83 17.68 15.54
CA ALA A 89 12.40 17.77 15.23
C ALA A 89 12.07 18.84 14.19
N PHE A 90 11.16 18.53 13.25
CA PHE A 90 10.63 19.49 12.30
C PHE A 90 9.88 20.62 13.03
N ARG A 91 10.09 21.88 12.61
CA ARG A 91 9.52 23.05 13.28
C ARG A 91 8.57 23.80 12.37
N ASN A 92 7.31 23.89 12.78
CA ASN A 92 6.33 24.77 12.17
C ASN A 92 6.46 26.21 12.69
N PRO A 93 5.95 27.21 11.94
CA PRO A 93 5.45 27.13 10.56
C PRO A 93 6.57 27.28 9.51
N VAL A 94 6.31 26.83 8.29
CA VAL A 94 7.12 27.16 7.10
C VAL A 94 6.66 28.50 6.53
N LEU A 95 7.39 29.56 6.85
CA LEU A 95 7.07 30.92 6.42
C LEU A 95 7.25 31.11 4.89
N PRO A 96 6.61 32.13 4.29
CA PRO A 96 6.84 32.51 2.90
C PRO A 96 8.33 32.73 2.60
N GLY A 97 8.82 32.17 1.51
CA GLY A 97 10.23 32.24 1.08
C GLY A 97 11.22 31.41 1.92
N ALA A 98 10.76 30.69 2.93
CA ALA A 98 11.62 29.90 3.81
C ALA A 98 11.79 28.46 3.33
N THR A 99 12.94 27.88 3.68
CA THR A 99 13.19 26.44 3.61
C THR A 99 13.43 25.93 5.03
N ILE A 100 12.62 24.97 5.47
CA ILE A 100 12.74 24.34 6.79
C ILE A 100 12.92 22.85 6.59
N SER A 101 13.81 22.24 7.38
CA SER A 101 13.96 20.79 7.45
C SER A 101 14.00 20.28 8.88
N GLY A 102 13.69 19.00 9.05
CA GLY A 102 13.71 18.31 10.33
C GLY A 102 13.02 16.95 10.24
N PHE A 103 12.84 16.31 11.39
CA PHE A 103 12.28 14.97 11.48
C PHE A 103 10.89 14.96 12.11
N VAL A 104 10.04 14.09 11.59
CA VAL A 104 8.84 13.59 12.27
C VAL A 104 9.09 12.13 12.62
N LEU A 105 8.82 11.76 13.87
CA LEU A 105 8.99 10.39 14.36
C LEU A 105 7.66 9.65 14.17
N THR A 106 7.70 8.53 13.46
CA THR A 106 6.52 7.74 13.09
C THR A 106 6.69 6.30 13.57
N ASN A 107 5.63 5.49 13.47
CA ASN A 107 5.74 4.06 13.66
C ASN A 107 6.60 3.45 12.56
N LEU A 108 7.36 2.43 12.93
CA LEU A 108 8.20 1.67 12.04
C LEU A 108 7.33 0.91 11.04
N ASP A 109 7.52 1.22 9.76
CA ASP A 109 6.96 0.41 8.67
C ASP A 109 8.05 -0.52 8.13
N GLU A 110 7.68 -1.76 7.82
CA GLU A 110 8.59 -2.74 7.24
C GLU A 110 8.49 -2.69 5.70
N GLY A 111 9.62 -2.39 5.07
CA GLY A 111 9.80 -2.50 3.62
C GLY A 111 9.37 -1.30 2.78
N VAL A 112 8.15 -0.79 2.93
CA VAL A 112 7.73 0.49 2.32
C VAL A 112 7.05 1.37 3.35
N LYS A 113 7.31 2.67 3.26
CA LYS A 113 6.61 3.69 4.03
C LYS A 113 5.91 4.65 3.08
N LEU A 114 4.63 4.90 3.32
CA LEU A 114 3.92 6.01 2.71
C LEU A 114 4.20 7.26 3.54
N VAL A 115 4.88 8.22 2.95
CA VAL A 115 5.06 9.55 3.53
C VAL A 115 3.99 10.46 2.95
N GLN A 116 2.99 10.79 3.77
CA GLN A 116 1.98 11.78 3.43
C GLN A 116 2.25 13.10 4.14
N LEU A 117 2.50 14.14 3.36
CA LEU A 117 2.79 15.48 3.85
C LEU A 117 1.61 16.38 3.55
N ASP A 118 0.88 16.76 4.59
CA ASP A 118 -0.22 17.72 4.51
C ASP A 118 0.26 19.07 5.05
N LEU A 119 0.42 20.03 4.14
CA LEU A 119 0.80 21.41 4.45
C LEU A 119 -0.46 22.28 4.39
N VAL A 120 -0.86 22.80 5.54
CA VAL A 120 -2.08 23.60 5.69
C VAL A 120 -1.74 25.06 5.95
N GLY A 121 -2.27 25.96 5.12
CA GLY A 121 -2.27 27.40 5.28
C GLY A 121 -3.70 27.94 5.33
N SER A 122 -3.85 29.26 5.49
CA SER A 122 -5.18 29.88 5.48
C SER A 122 -5.88 29.65 4.13
N ARG A 123 -6.92 28.80 4.10
CA ARG A 123 -7.69 28.39 2.91
C ARG A 123 -6.88 27.70 1.79
N HIS A 124 -5.66 27.28 2.07
CA HIS A 124 -4.80 26.59 1.11
C HIS A 124 -4.27 25.31 1.72
N VAL A 125 -4.30 24.22 0.95
CA VAL A 125 -3.73 22.94 1.36
C VAL A 125 -2.84 22.44 0.23
N ARG A 126 -1.66 21.94 0.57
CA ARG A 126 -0.79 21.17 -0.32
C ARG A 126 -0.61 19.79 0.28
N THR A 127 -1.03 18.77 -0.47
CA THR A 127 -0.92 17.37 -0.05
C THR A 127 0.06 16.66 -0.97
N PHE A 128 1.06 16.01 -0.37
CA PHE A 128 2.03 15.21 -1.10
C PHE A 128 1.97 13.78 -0.58
N SER A 129 1.87 12.82 -1.49
CA SER A 129 1.93 11.41 -1.16
C SER A 129 3.13 10.77 -1.83
N ILE A 130 4.04 10.21 -1.02
CA ILE A 130 5.31 9.67 -1.49
C ILE A 130 5.48 8.28 -0.90
N LEU A 131 5.41 7.25 -1.74
CA LEU A 131 5.80 5.91 -1.35
C LEU A 131 7.33 5.77 -1.46
N THR A 132 7.98 5.38 -0.36
CA THR A 132 9.42 5.14 -0.32
C THR A 132 9.73 3.75 0.23
N VAL A 133 10.74 3.11 -0.35
CA VAL A 133 11.28 1.86 0.19
C VAL A 133 12.10 2.20 1.43
N VAL A 134 11.89 1.47 2.52
CA VAL A 134 12.68 1.60 3.75
C VAL A 134 14.02 0.90 3.56
N PRO A 135 15.16 1.61 3.62
CA PRO A 135 16.46 0.98 3.43
C PRO A 135 16.75 -0.02 4.55
N GLY A 136 17.40 -1.14 4.23
CA GLY A 136 17.83 -2.15 5.23
C GLY A 136 16.82 -3.24 5.58
N PHE A 137 15.55 -3.11 5.19
CA PHE A 137 14.59 -4.22 5.27
C PHE A 137 14.76 -5.17 4.07
N ARG A 138 15.01 -6.47 4.35
CA ARG A 138 15.02 -7.54 3.34
C ARG A 138 13.63 -8.17 3.21
N GLY A 139 12.62 -7.36 2.94
CA GLY A 139 11.41 -7.84 2.25
C GLY A 139 11.75 -7.94 0.77
N ASP A 140 11.18 -8.91 0.07
CA ASP A 140 11.60 -9.24 -1.29
C ASP A 140 11.13 -8.23 -2.36
N TYR A 141 11.35 -6.93 -2.14
CA TYR A 141 11.35 -5.91 -3.19
C TYR A 141 12.53 -6.10 -4.17
N LYS A 142 13.25 -7.23 -4.11
CA LYS A 142 14.16 -7.68 -5.16
C LYS A 142 13.48 -8.62 -6.17
N ALA A 143 12.23 -9.03 -5.93
CA ALA A 143 11.47 -9.90 -6.84
C ALA A 143 10.46 -9.20 -7.76
N SER A 144 10.14 -7.92 -7.56
CA SER A 144 9.39 -7.17 -8.57
C SER A 144 10.34 -6.26 -9.36
N GLU A 145 10.85 -6.80 -10.47
CA GLU A 145 11.45 -6.00 -11.55
C GLU A 145 10.51 -4.86 -11.98
N VAL A 146 9.21 -4.97 -11.68
CA VAL A 146 8.09 -4.07 -11.98
C VAL A 146 8.33 -2.61 -11.59
N PHE A 147 8.99 -2.36 -10.46
CA PHE A 147 9.28 -1.00 -9.98
C PHE A 147 10.67 -0.48 -10.40
N ARG A 148 11.53 -1.34 -10.97
CA ARG A 148 12.93 -1.01 -11.30
C ARG A 148 13.29 -1.20 -12.78
N ARG A 149 12.50 -1.93 -13.55
CA ARG A 149 12.69 -2.30 -14.97
C ARG A 149 11.34 -2.25 -15.70
N GLU A 150 11.38 -1.84 -16.97
CA GLU A 150 10.24 -1.97 -17.86
C GLU A 150 10.02 -3.46 -18.21
N ILE A 151 9.06 -4.12 -17.55
CA ILE A 151 8.72 -5.54 -17.81
C ILE A 151 8.23 -5.75 -19.24
N TYR A 152 7.62 -4.71 -19.82
CA TYR A 152 7.12 -4.70 -21.19
C TYR A 152 7.93 -3.72 -22.03
N SER A 153 8.36 -4.16 -23.21
CA SER A 153 8.93 -3.25 -24.19
C SER A 153 7.88 -2.23 -24.67
N PRO A 154 8.27 -1.03 -25.12
CA PRO A 154 7.32 -0.01 -25.60
C PRO A 154 6.35 -0.50 -26.69
N LYS A 155 6.77 -1.48 -27.51
CA LYS A 155 5.95 -2.08 -28.57
C LYS A 155 4.83 -3.00 -28.04
N GLN A 156 4.99 -3.54 -26.84
CA GLN A 156 3.98 -4.37 -26.19
C GLN A 156 2.93 -3.54 -25.47
N ILE A 157 3.23 -2.28 -25.14
CA ILE A 157 2.35 -1.42 -24.36
C ILE A 157 1.27 -0.80 -25.25
N VAL A 158 0.02 -1.01 -24.89
CA VAL A 158 -1.14 -0.39 -25.55
C VAL A 158 -1.72 0.66 -24.61
N ASN A 159 -1.77 1.91 -25.05
CA ASN A 159 -2.37 3.00 -24.30
C ASN A 159 -3.79 3.30 -24.81
N TYR A 160 -4.78 3.00 -23.98
CA TYR A 160 -6.18 3.30 -24.24
C TYR A 160 -6.50 4.73 -23.77
N THR A 161 -7.11 5.51 -24.64
CA THR A 161 -7.59 6.88 -24.36
C THR A 161 -9.10 7.02 -24.53
N ASP A 162 -9.78 5.90 -24.78
CA ASP A 162 -11.22 5.79 -24.98
C ASP A 162 -11.78 4.71 -24.04
N ASP A 163 -12.90 5.03 -23.37
CA ASP A 163 -13.54 4.16 -22.38
C ASP A 163 -14.02 2.84 -23.01
N ALA A 164 -14.54 2.86 -24.23
CA ALA A 164 -15.11 1.68 -24.87
C ALA A 164 -14.02 0.68 -25.28
N ALA A 165 -12.95 1.16 -25.92
CA ALA A 165 -11.80 0.33 -26.27
C ALA A 165 -11.10 -0.24 -25.02
N PHE A 166 -10.99 0.58 -23.96
CA PHE A 166 -10.44 0.12 -22.69
C PHE A 166 -11.31 -0.99 -22.07
N ARG A 167 -12.63 -0.79 -22.02
CA ARG A 167 -13.59 -1.81 -21.55
C ARG A 167 -13.42 -3.12 -22.30
N THR A 168 -13.41 -3.10 -23.64
CA THR A 168 -13.24 -4.32 -24.46
C THR A 168 -11.92 -5.03 -24.15
N ALA A 169 -10.83 -4.28 -23.97
CA ALA A 169 -9.54 -4.86 -23.59
C ALA A 169 -9.61 -5.56 -22.22
N LEU A 170 -10.27 -4.92 -21.24
CA LEU A 170 -10.47 -5.55 -19.93
C LEU A 170 -11.31 -6.82 -20.03
N GLU A 171 -12.38 -6.85 -20.82
CA GLU A 171 -13.22 -8.04 -21.03
C GLU A 171 -12.43 -9.25 -21.56
N THR A 172 -11.33 -9.02 -22.30
CA THR A 172 -10.45 -10.10 -22.81
C THR A 172 -9.48 -10.69 -21.80
N LEU A 173 -9.32 -10.09 -20.61
CA LEU A 173 -8.49 -10.68 -19.56
C LEU A 173 -9.04 -12.06 -19.15
N PRO A 174 -8.18 -13.01 -18.73
CA PRO A 174 -8.63 -14.31 -18.22
C PRO A 174 -9.59 -14.16 -17.04
N CYS A 175 -10.51 -15.10 -16.86
CA CYS A 175 -11.46 -15.03 -15.74
C CYS A 175 -10.78 -15.01 -14.37
N CYS A 176 -9.64 -15.69 -14.28
CA CYS A 176 -9.13 -16.24 -13.05
C CYS A 176 -7.61 -16.29 -13.11
N VAL A 177 -6.98 -16.24 -11.94
CA VAL A 177 -5.57 -16.61 -11.81
C VAL A 177 -5.39 -18.12 -11.99
N THR A 178 -4.16 -18.59 -12.14
CA THR A 178 -3.85 -20.01 -12.27
C THR A 178 -2.76 -20.48 -11.33
N ASN A 179 -2.53 -21.79 -11.28
CA ASN A 179 -1.29 -22.34 -10.74
C ASN A 179 -0.10 -22.04 -11.68
N SER A 180 1.12 -22.30 -11.21
CA SER A 180 2.36 -22.09 -11.98
C SER A 180 2.39 -22.79 -13.34
N GLY A 181 1.74 -23.95 -13.46
CA GLY A 181 1.64 -24.70 -14.71
C GLY A 181 0.52 -24.25 -15.66
N ASN A 182 -0.30 -23.26 -15.29
CA ASN A 182 -1.48 -22.83 -16.05
C ASN A 182 -2.44 -23.99 -16.41
N THR A 183 -2.60 -24.96 -15.50
CA THR A 183 -3.45 -26.15 -15.70
C THR A 183 -4.74 -26.13 -14.91
N ARG A 184 -4.83 -25.28 -13.88
CA ARG A 184 -6.01 -25.13 -13.04
C ARG A 184 -6.26 -23.66 -12.72
N ASN A 185 -7.53 -23.29 -12.73
CA ASN A 185 -7.98 -21.96 -12.31
C ASN A 185 -7.98 -21.85 -10.78
N GLY A 186 -7.69 -20.66 -10.28
CA GLY A 186 -7.79 -20.28 -8.89
C GLY A 186 -8.85 -19.23 -8.65
N ASP A 187 -8.52 -18.27 -7.80
CA ASP A 187 -9.38 -17.16 -7.45
C ASP A 187 -9.73 -16.29 -8.68
N PRO A 188 -10.90 -15.63 -8.68
CA PRO A 188 -11.32 -14.80 -9.80
C PRO A 188 -10.49 -13.52 -9.91
N LEU A 189 -10.16 -13.12 -11.14
CA LEU A 189 -9.57 -11.81 -11.43
C LEU A 189 -10.68 -10.76 -11.42
N ASN A 190 -11.11 -10.37 -10.24
CA ASN A 190 -12.29 -9.53 -9.97
C ASN A 190 -11.97 -8.03 -9.79
N LEU A 191 -10.73 -7.60 -10.07
CA LEU A 191 -10.30 -6.22 -9.87
C LEU A 191 -9.38 -5.72 -10.99
N VAL A 192 -9.48 -4.42 -11.27
CA VAL A 192 -8.56 -3.66 -12.10
C VAL A 192 -8.22 -2.35 -11.38
N ILE A 193 -6.94 -2.04 -11.22
CA ILE A 193 -6.45 -0.78 -10.66
C ILE A 193 -5.74 0.00 -11.76
N VAL A 194 -6.14 1.25 -11.97
CA VAL A 194 -5.47 2.18 -12.87
C VAL A 194 -4.75 3.24 -12.05
N GLY A 195 -3.42 3.24 -12.16
CA GLY A 195 -2.52 4.03 -11.32
C GLY A 195 -1.38 3.17 -10.77
N GLY A 196 -0.43 3.79 -10.08
CA GLY A 196 0.72 3.12 -9.47
C GLY A 196 1.29 3.89 -8.28
N LEU A 197 2.62 4.06 -8.28
CA LEU A 197 3.38 4.59 -7.13
C LEU A 197 3.00 6.01 -6.71
N ASP A 198 2.47 6.81 -7.62
CA ASP A 198 2.17 8.21 -7.34
C ASP A 198 0.69 8.48 -7.00
N ASP A 199 -0.21 7.52 -7.23
CA ASP A 199 -1.66 7.71 -7.05
C ASP A 199 -2.34 6.51 -6.38
N ALA A 200 -2.44 5.36 -7.04
CA ALA A 200 -3.19 4.19 -6.54
C ALA A 200 -2.58 3.56 -5.28
N PHE A 201 -1.25 3.40 -5.23
CA PHE A 201 -0.61 2.73 -4.10
C PHE A 201 -0.56 3.59 -2.84
N PRO A 202 -0.31 4.92 -2.93
CA PRO A 202 -0.61 5.81 -1.83
C PRO A 202 -2.05 5.71 -1.31
N ALA A 203 -3.04 5.60 -2.20
CA ALA A 203 -4.44 5.46 -1.83
C ALA A 203 -4.68 4.20 -0.97
N LEU A 204 -4.14 3.06 -1.41
CA LEU A 204 -4.21 1.79 -0.68
C LEU A 204 -3.52 1.88 0.68
N VAL A 205 -2.29 2.38 0.74
CA VAL A 205 -1.54 2.45 2.01
C VAL A 205 -2.20 3.42 3.00
N ARG A 206 -2.74 4.55 2.54
CA ARG A 206 -3.54 5.47 3.38
C ARG A 206 -4.73 4.78 4.03
N ARG A 207 -5.34 3.82 3.33
CA ARG A 207 -6.46 3.03 3.84
C ARG A 207 -6.02 1.80 4.65
N GLY A 208 -4.73 1.69 4.98
CA GLY A 208 -4.20 0.64 5.85
C GLY A 208 -3.84 -0.66 5.14
N TRP A 209 -3.77 -0.65 3.80
CA TRP A 209 -3.24 -1.79 3.04
C TRP A 209 -1.71 -1.80 3.14
N ARG A 210 -1.13 -2.93 3.57
CA ARG A 210 0.30 -3.10 3.76
C ARG A 210 0.83 -4.21 2.86
N PRO A 211 2.05 -4.10 2.29
CA PRO A 211 2.63 -5.21 1.54
C PRO A 211 2.75 -6.47 2.40
N THR A 212 2.71 -7.64 1.77
CA THR A 212 3.04 -8.91 2.44
C THR A 212 4.52 -9.24 2.23
N GLU A 213 5.22 -9.77 3.23
CA GLU A 213 6.53 -10.41 3.08
C GLU A 213 6.39 -11.65 2.18
N GLU A 214 7.05 -11.72 1.03
CA GLU A 214 7.00 -12.92 0.20
C GLU A 214 7.99 -14.00 0.65
N LYS A 215 7.49 -15.24 0.68
CA LYS A 215 8.26 -16.48 0.88
C LYS A 215 8.88 -16.93 -0.45
N TRP A 216 9.99 -16.35 -0.92
CA TRP A 216 10.94 -17.14 -1.71
C TRP A 216 12.38 -16.58 -1.81
N SER A 217 13.26 -17.24 -1.06
CA SER A 217 14.72 -17.33 -1.22
C SER A 217 15.58 -16.42 -0.32
N GLY A 218 16.16 -17.07 0.71
CA GLY A 218 17.50 -16.72 1.16
C GLY A 218 17.70 -16.27 2.60
N SER A 219 16.83 -16.62 3.55
CA SER A 219 17.25 -16.89 4.95
C SER A 219 16.06 -17.21 5.84
N ILE A 220 16.00 -18.46 6.28
CA ILE A 220 15.48 -18.80 7.60
C ILE A 220 16.17 -17.88 8.61
N TRP A 221 15.44 -16.99 9.28
CA TRP A 221 15.90 -16.45 10.56
C TRP A 221 14.97 -16.90 11.68
N ARG A 222 15.44 -17.99 12.30
CA ARG A 222 15.27 -18.49 13.66
C ARG A 222 14.26 -17.76 14.56
N MET A 223 13.30 -18.53 15.05
CA MET A 223 13.04 -18.73 16.48
C MET A 223 13.87 -17.84 17.44
N VAL A 224 13.16 -17.15 18.35
CA VAL A 224 13.62 -16.32 19.49
C VAL A 224 13.78 -14.83 19.09
N THR A 225 12.89 -13.91 19.45
CA THR A 225 12.38 -13.58 20.79
C THR A 225 10.90 -13.17 20.83
N SER A 226 10.23 -13.64 21.87
CA SER A 226 8.87 -13.32 22.32
C SER A 226 8.68 -11.86 22.74
N ALA A 227 7.47 -11.33 22.50
CA ALA A 227 6.80 -10.17 23.14
C ALA A 227 6.43 -8.93 22.28
N LEU A 228 6.39 -9.01 20.95
CA LEU A 228 5.84 -7.95 20.07
C LEU A 228 4.88 -8.53 19.00
N SER A 229 3.90 -9.33 19.43
CA SER A 229 3.17 -10.28 18.58
C SER A 229 2.04 -9.72 17.70
N GLN A 230 1.67 -8.44 17.80
CA GLN A 230 0.59 -7.87 16.96
C GLN A 230 1.09 -7.18 15.68
N GLU A 231 2.19 -6.43 15.72
CA GLU A 231 2.62 -5.61 14.57
C GLU A 231 3.26 -6.41 13.43
N ARG A 232 4.12 -7.39 13.75
CA ARG A 232 4.83 -8.21 12.74
C ARG A 232 3.91 -9.12 11.92
N TYR A 233 2.70 -9.40 12.41
CA TYR A 233 1.78 -10.30 11.72
C TYR A 233 1.05 -9.60 10.55
N SER A 234 1.11 -8.26 10.48
CA SER A 234 0.59 -7.42 9.40
C SER A 234 1.37 -7.53 8.08
N TYR A 235 2.37 -8.42 8.00
CA TYR A 235 3.12 -8.70 6.77
C TYR A 235 3.20 -10.19 6.40
N ALA A 236 2.38 -11.08 6.96
CA ALA A 236 2.51 -12.52 6.69
C ALA A 236 2.42 -12.89 5.18
N PRO A 237 3.16 -13.91 4.73
CA PRO A 237 3.24 -14.31 3.32
C PRO A 237 1.96 -14.91 2.78
N VAL A 238 1.58 -14.50 1.56
CA VAL A 238 0.52 -15.12 0.76
C VAL A 238 1.11 -16.15 -0.22
N SER A 239 0.33 -17.18 -0.57
CA SER A 239 0.73 -18.15 -1.61
C SER A 239 0.68 -17.51 -3.01
N ASP A 240 1.62 -17.93 -3.86
CA ASP A 240 1.73 -17.48 -5.24
C ASP A 240 0.52 -17.91 -6.08
N LEU A 241 -0.02 -16.94 -6.80
CA LEU A 241 -0.97 -17.13 -7.88
C LEU A 241 -0.35 -16.60 -9.16
N TYR A 242 -0.71 -17.18 -10.31
CA TYR A 242 -0.06 -16.87 -11.57
C TYR A 242 -1.00 -16.17 -12.54
N LEU A 243 -0.49 -15.14 -13.19
CA LEU A 243 -1.11 -14.46 -14.33
C LEU A 243 -0.01 -13.99 -15.28
N PHE A 244 -0.29 -13.98 -16.58
CA PHE A 244 0.70 -13.60 -17.61
C PHE A 244 2.01 -14.40 -17.52
N GLY A 245 1.94 -15.66 -17.07
CA GLY A 245 3.09 -16.55 -16.95
C GLY A 245 4.03 -16.29 -15.75
N ARG A 246 3.64 -15.46 -14.79
CA ARG A 246 4.46 -15.11 -13.61
C ARG A 246 3.63 -15.01 -12.31
N PRO A 247 4.26 -15.10 -11.12
CA PRO A 247 3.60 -14.82 -9.85
C PRO A 247 3.12 -13.35 -9.75
N GLN A 248 2.32 -13.04 -8.74
CA GLN A 248 1.89 -11.66 -8.45
C GLN A 248 3.07 -10.69 -8.35
N ASP A 249 2.89 -9.49 -8.90
CA ASP A 249 3.90 -8.43 -8.89
C ASP A 249 3.89 -7.62 -7.58
N LEU A 250 2.72 -7.58 -6.94
CA LEU A 250 2.50 -6.96 -5.65
C LEU A 250 1.38 -7.69 -4.91
N ALA A 251 1.63 -8.01 -3.65
CA ALA A 251 0.62 -8.49 -2.73
C ALA A 251 0.49 -7.52 -1.55
N LEU A 252 -0.75 -7.18 -1.21
CA LEU A 252 -1.13 -6.29 -0.12
C LEU A 252 -2.14 -7.02 0.77
N GLN A 253 -2.11 -6.70 2.04
CA GLN A 253 -3.10 -7.16 3.00
C GLN A 253 -3.58 -6.03 3.90
N LYS A 254 -4.84 -6.13 4.31
CA LYS A 254 -5.42 -5.27 5.34
C LYS A 254 -5.93 -6.16 6.46
N ALA A 255 -5.20 -6.14 7.58
CA ALA A 255 -5.57 -6.89 8.78
C ALA A 255 -6.77 -6.22 9.49
N ARG A 256 -7.64 -7.03 10.10
CA ARG A 256 -8.51 -6.58 11.20
C ARG A 256 -7.84 -6.92 12.53
N ASP A 257 -8.42 -6.48 13.65
CA ASP A 257 -7.90 -6.67 15.01
C ASP A 257 -7.63 -8.14 15.43
N ASN A 258 -7.90 -9.13 14.56
CA ASN A 258 -7.56 -10.54 14.76
C ASN A 258 -6.87 -11.19 13.55
N ILE A 259 -6.06 -12.22 13.85
CA ILE A 259 -5.18 -12.96 12.93
C ILE A 259 -5.95 -13.70 11.83
N HIS A 260 -7.20 -14.09 12.08
CA HIS A 260 -7.98 -15.00 11.26
C HIS A 260 -8.87 -14.31 10.21
N GLN A 261 -8.96 -12.97 10.23
CA GLN A 261 -9.81 -12.19 9.32
C GLN A 261 -8.98 -11.11 8.61
N ARG A 262 -8.77 -11.30 7.31
CA ARG A 262 -7.90 -10.46 6.49
C ARG A 262 -8.52 -10.22 5.13
N ASN A 263 -8.19 -9.10 4.49
CA ASN A 263 -8.39 -8.99 3.06
C ASN A 263 -7.03 -9.10 2.36
N HIS A 264 -6.98 -9.89 1.30
CA HIS A 264 -5.79 -10.11 0.47
C HIS A 264 -6.02 -9.55 -0.92
N LEU A 265 -5.10 -8.69 -1.34
CA LEU A 265 -5.09 -8.05 -2.64
C LEU A 265 -3.81 -8.46 -3.37
N ARG A 266 -3.95 -9.12 -4.51
CA ARG A 266 -2.84 -9.45 -5.41
C ARG A 266 -2.98 -8.68 -6.71
N LEU A 267 -1.88 -8.16 -7.23
CA LEU A 267 -1.83 -7.31 -8.41
C LEU A 267 -0.74 -7.78 -9.38
N TRP A 268 -1.07 -7.73 -10.67
CA TRP A 268 -0.17 -7.98 -11.79
C TRP A 268 -0.23 -6.78 -12.74
N LEU A 269 0.92 -6.18 -13.03
CA LEU A 269 1.04 -5.12 -14.02
C LEU A 269 0.73 -5.70 -15.41
N SER A 270 -0.23 -5.13 -16.11
CA SER A 270 -0.56 -5.52 -17.47
C SER A 270 0.25 -4.69 -18.49
N PRO A 271 0.33 -5.12 -19.76
CA PRO A 271 0.86 -4.27 -20.84
C PRO A 271 -0.11 -3.15 -21.26
N MET A 272 -1.18 -2.90 -20.50
CA MET A 272 -2.15 -1.85 -20.80
C MET A 272 -1.83 -0.57 -20.03
N ARG A 273 -2.11 0.57 -20.68
CA ARG A 273 -2.21 1.88 -20.04
C ARG A 273 -3.57 2.49 -20.31
N TYR A 274 -4.06 3.29 -19.38
CA TYR A 274 -5.28 4.08 -19.55
C TYR A 274 -4.96 5.55 -19.28
N HIS A 275 -5.08 6.39 -20.30
CA HIS A 275 -4.59 7.78 -20.30
C HIS A 275 -3.15 7.92 -19.77
N GLY A 276 -2.26 7.01 -20.22
CA GLY A 276 -0.86 6.98 -19.84
C GLY A 276 -0.57 6.38 -18.45
N LYS A 277 -1.58 6.10 -17.63
CA LYS A 277 -1.41 5.45 -16.32
C LYS A 277 -1.32 3.93 -16.45
N PRO A 278 -0.47 3.26 -15.66
CA PRO A 278 -0.37 1.79 -15.68
C PRO A 278 -1.68 1.14 -15.23
N VAL A 279 -2.01 -0.01 -15.83
CA VAL A 279 -3.19 -0.81 -15.49
C VAL A 279 -2.75 -2.13 -14.86
N TRP A 280 -3.27 -2.42 -13.68
CA TRP A 280 -3.01 -3.64 -12.93
C TRP A 280 -4.24 -4.53 -12.97
N ALA A 281 -4.09 -5.78 -13.38
CA ALA A 281 -5.08 -6.81 -13.15
C ALA A 281 -4.95 -7.30 -11.71
N GLY A 282 -6.07 -7.51 -11.03
CA GLY A 282 -6.06 -7.78 -9.60
C GLY A 282 -7.05 -8.86 -9.17
N GLN A 283 -6.75 -9.40 -8.01
CA GLN A 283 -7.59 -10.34 -7.27
C GLN A 283 -7.73 -9.82 -5.85
N ILE A 284 -8.97 -9.64 -5.41
CA ILE A 284 -9.32 -9.29 -4.02
C ILE A 284 -10.16 -10.41 -3.43
N SER A 285 -9.76 -10.90 -2.26
CA SER A 285 -10.52 -11.85 -1.46
C SER A 285 -10.48 -11.49 0.01
N ARG A 286 -11.46 -12.01 0.75
CA ARG A 286 -11.50 -11.95 2.20
C ARG A 286 -11.26 -13.33 2.78
N ASP A 287 -10.41 -13.41 3.79
CA ASP A 287 -10.26 -14.57 4.64
C ASP A 287 -11.19 -14.44 5.85
N ILE A 288 -11.99 -15.47 6.11
CA ILE A 288 -12.96 -15.53 7.21
C ILE A 288 -12.57 -16.54 8.31
N GLY A 289 -11.43 -17.20 8.16
CA GLY A 289 -10.92 -18.14 9.16
C GLY A 289 -9.68 -18.89 8.70
N SER A 290 -9.29 -19.91 9.46
CA SER A 290 -8.24 -20.87 9.09
C SER A 290 -8.80 -22.28 9.04
N ARG A 291 -8.38 -23.07 8.05
CA ARG A 291 -8.74 -24.47 7.85
C ARG A 291 -7.48 -25.32 7.72
N LEU A 292 -7.50 -26.52 8.28
CA LEU A 292 -6.47 -27.53 8.01
C LEU A 292 -6.59 -27.99 6.55
N THR A 293 -5.47 -28.02 5.82
CA THR A 293 -5.43 -28.50 4.43
C THR A 293 -4.15 -29.28 4.19
N ILE A 294 -4.19 -30.29 3.32
CA ILE A 294 -2.98 -30.99 2.85
C ILE A 294 -2.35 -30.29 1.64
N HIS A 295 -2.99 -29.25 1.12
CA HIS A 295 -2.59 -28.58 -0.12
C HIS A 295 -1.57 -27.46 0.08
N THR A 296 -1.23 -27.11 1.32
CA THR A 296 -0.18 -26.12 1.64
C THR A 296 0.91 -26.74 2.53
N PRO A 297 2.19 -26.29 2.41
CA PRO A 297 3.29 -26.81 3.23
C PRO A 297 3.12 -26.58 4.75
N THR A 298 2.25 -25.64 5.12
CA THR A 298 1.95 -25.29 6.53
C THR A 298 0.78 -26.10 7.11
N PHE A 299 0.21 -27.04 6.34
CA PHE A 299 -0.95 -27.86 6.70
C PHE A 299 -2.19 -27.07 7.15
N THR A 300 -2.20 -25.77 6.89
CA THR A 300 -3.19 -24.77 7.27
C THR A 300 -3.28 -23.78 6.12
N THR A 301 -4.51 -23.47 5.70
CA THR A 301 -4.82 -22.39 4.75
C THR A 301 -5.87 -21.50 5.36
N HIS A 302 -5.88 -20.23 4.98
CA HIS A 302 -7.00 -19.37 5.32
C HIS A 302 -8.23 -19.82 4.52
N LYS A 303 -9.40 -19.78 5.16
CA LYS A 303 -10.68 -20.04 4.50
C LYS A 303 -11.14 -18.73 3.87
N ILE A 304 -11.23 -18.71 2.55
CA ILE A 304 -11.75 -17.56 1.81
C ILE A 304 -13.28 -17.47 1.99
N ASP A 305 -13.79 -16.25 2.10
CA ASP A 305 -15.23 -15.98 2.03
C ASP A 305 -15.73 -16.37 0.63
N PRO A 306 -16.70 -17.29 0.53
CA PRO A 306 -17.23 -17.65 -0.78
C PRO A 306 -17.88 -16.47 -1.52
N ASP A 307 -18.29 -15.39 -0.82
CA ASP A 307 -18.73 -14.14 -1.46
C ASP A 307 -17.54 -13.26 -1.85
N VAL A 308 -16.97 -13.49 -3.03
CA VAL A 308 -15.86 -12.66 -3.53
C VAL A 308 -16.32 -11.27 -4.00
N ASP A 309 -17.63 -11.07 -4.20
CA ASP A 309 -18.20 -9.79 -4.60
C ASP A 309 -18.31 -8.84 -3.40
N GLU A 310 -18.57 -9.34 -2.20
CA GLU A 310 -18.49 -8.56 -0.96
C GLU A 310 -17.08 -7.97 -0.79
N ALA A 311 -16.03 -8.79 -0.98
CA ALA A 311 -14.66 -8.32 -0.83
C ALA A 311 -14.31 -7.24 -1.87
N ARG A 312 -14.82 -7.40 -3.10
CA ARG A 312 -14.68 -6.41 -4.19
C ARG A 312 -15.42 -5.12 -3.90
N ALA A 313 -16.67 -5.19 -3.43
CA ALA A 313 -17.49 -4.03 -3.06
C ALA A 313 -16.87 -3.27 -1.86
N ALA A 314 -16.45 -4.00 -0.83
CA ALA A 314 -15.80 -3.43 0.34
C ALA A 314 -14.49 -2.71 0.00
N LEU A 315 -13.69 -3.25 -0.94
CA LEU A 315 -12.50 -2.54 -1.43
C LEU A 315 -12.87 -1.25 -2.17
N LEU A 316 -13.88 -1.28 -3.05
CA LEU A 316 -14.35 -0.09 -3.74
C LEU A 316 -14.79 0.99 -2.73
N GLU A 317 -15.64 0.63 -1.76
CA GLU A 317 -16.09 1.53 -0.71
C GLU A 317 -14.92 2.10 0.09
N ASP A 318 -13.99 1.26 0.53
CA ASP A 318 -12.78 1.70 1.25
C ASP A 318 -11.93 2.68 0.42
N MET A 319 -11.85 2.47 -0.90
CA MET A 319 -11.13 3.35 -1.81
C MET A 319 -11.85 4.68 -2.07
N THR A 320 -13.17 4.78 -1.89
CA THR A 320 -13.85 6.09 -1.92
C THR A 320 -13.33 7.02 -0.82
N TYR A 321 -13.01 6.47 0.36
CA TYR A 321 -12.41 7.21 1.47
C TYR A 321 -10.89 7.42 1.33
N SER A 322 -10.28 6.94 0.24
CA SER A 322 -8.84 7.11 0.00
C SER A 322 -8.48 8.51 -0.44
N GLN A 323 -9.44 9.34 -0.87
CA GLN A 323 -9.23 10.66 -1.48
C GLN A 323 -8.48 10.64 -2.82
N ASN A 324 -8.10 9.49 -3.39
CA ASN A 324 -7.41 9.46 -4.71
C ASN A 324 -8.23 8.74 -5.79
N LEU A 325 -9.33 8.06 -5.43
CA LEU A 325 -10.23 7.45 -6.41
C LEU A 325 -10.98 8.55 -7.18
N THR A 326 -10.83 8.57 -8.50
CA THR A 326 -11.46 9.56 -9.39
C THR A 326 -12.59 8.98 -10.21
N LYS A 327 -12.49 7.72 -10.60
CA LYS A 327 -13.50 7.07 -11.45
C LYS A 327 -13.58 5.59 -11.12
N PHE A 328 -14.77 5.02 -11.12
CA PHE A 328 -14.94 3.57 -10.96
C PHE A 328 -16.03 2.98 -11.86
N GLY A 329 -16.02 1.67 -12.06
CA GLY A 329 -17.03 0.97 -12.86
C GLY A 329 -16.93 -0.54 -12.77
N GLY A 330 -17.89 -1.23 -13.37
CA GLY A 330 -17.91 -2.69 -13.53
C GLY A 330 -17.63 -3.08 -14.97
N VAL A 331 -16.86 -4.15 -15.17
CA VAL A 331 -16.66 -4.77 -16.49
C VAL A 331 -16.80 -6.29 -16.39
N MET A 332 -17.45 -6.92 -17.36
CA MET A 332 -17.57 -8.38 -17.39
C MET A 332 -16.22 -9.05 -17.69
N GLY A 333 -16.14 -10.37 -17.44
CA GLY A 333 -15.01 -11.19 -17.90
C GLY A 333 -14.62 -12.34 -16.96
N VAL A 334 -15.06 -12.29 -15.70
CA VAL A 334 -14.90 -13.42 -14.76
C VAL A 334 -15.91 -14.53 -15.08
N GLY A 335 -17.10 -14.11 -15.53
CA GLY A 335 -18.25 -14.98 -15.79
C GLY A 335 -18.94 -15.39 -14.48
N ALA A 336 -20.26 -15.36 -14.45
CA ALA A 336 -21.02 -15.63 -13.24
C ALA A 336 -20.80 -17.05 -12.70
N ALA A 337 -20.85 -17.18 -11.38
CA ALA A 337 -20.87 -18.43 -10.64
C ALA A 337 -21.89 -18.26 -9.51
N PRO A 338 -23.14 -18.75 -9.64
CA PRO A 338 -24.17 -18.55 -8.64
C PRO A 338 -23.89 -19.36 -7.37
N GLN A 339 -24.44 -18.94 -6.22
CA GLN A 339 -24.25 -19.63 -4.94
C GLN A 339 -24.68 -21.11 -4.96
N GLY A 340 -25.68 -21.47 -5.78
CA GLY A 340 -26.11 -22.87 -5.95
C GLY A 340 -25.18 -23.73 -6.81
N THR A 341 -24.22 -23.12 -7.52
CA THR A 341 -23.21 -23.81 -8.34
C THR A 341 -21.90 -23.02 -8.30
N PRO A 342 -21.24 -22.96 -7.12
CA PRO A 342 -20.01 -22.19 -6.96
C PRO A 342 -18.87 -22.83 -7.75
N ARG A 343 -17.85 -22.03 -8.05
CA ARG A 343 -16.57 -22.53 -8.55
C ARG A 343 -15.64 -22.78 -7.38
N GLU A 344 -14.55 -23.52 -7.62
CA GLU A 344 -13.52 -23.75 -6.61
C GLU A 344 -12.22 -23.07 -7.04
N ASN A 345 -11.46 -22.58 -6.06
CA ASN A 345 -10.12 -22.07 -6.28
C ASN A 345 -9.06 -23.19 -6.16
N LEU A 346 -7.77 -22.83 -6.17
CA LEU A 346 -6.68 -23.80 -6.09
C LEU A 346 -6.57 -24.55 -4.75
N THR A 347 -7.19 -24.02 -3.69
CA THR A 347 -7.26 -24.63 -2.35
C THR A 347 -8.54 -25.41 -2.11
N THR A 348 -9.37 -25.58 -3.15
CA THR A 348 -10.72 -26.19 -3.11
C THR A 348 -11.74 -25.44 -2.26
N ASP A 349 -11.50 -24.16 -1.98
CA ASP A 349 -12.49 -23.31 -1.35
C ASP A 349 -13.51 -22.85 -2.41
N PRO A 350 -14.81 -22.99 -2.15
CA PRO A 350 -15.83 -22.55 -3.07
C PRO A 350 -15.93 -21.02 -3.09
N TYR A 351 -16.25 -20.45 -4.25
CA TYR A 351 -16.61 -19.05 -4.41
C TYR A 351 -17.77 -18.87 -5.40
N TYR A 352 -18.56 -17.82 -5.19
CA TYR A 352 -19.60 -17.36 -6.09
C TYR A 352 -19.37 -15.89 -6.45
N THR A 353 -19.78 -15.51 -7.66
CA THR A 353 -19.60 -14.14 -8.19
C THR A 353 -20.64 -13.81 -9.26
N ASP A 354 -21.00 -12.54 -9.39
CA ASP A 354 -21.79 -11.93 -10.46
C ASP A 354 -21.05 -11.93 -11.82
N GLY A 355 -19.74 -12.18 -11.82
CA GLY A 355 -18.91 -12.30 -13.02
C GLY A 355 -18.25 -10.98 -13.47
N TYR A 356 -18.40 -9.91 -12.69
CA TYR A 356 -17.79 -8.60 -12.96
C TYR A 356 -16.40 -8.46 -12.33
N ARG A 357 -15.66 -7.48 -12.86
CA ARG A 357 -14.46 -6.89 -12.26
C ARG A 357 -14.77 -5.46 -11.87
N ALA A 358 -14.33 -5.04 -10.70
CA ALA A 358 -14.33 -3.62 -10.35
C ALA A 358 -13.13 -2.95 -11.01
N VAL A 359 -13.35 -1.80 -11.66
CA VAL A 359 -12.30 -0.97 -12.26
C VAL A 359 -12.19 0.29 -11.43
N LEU A 360 -11.02 0.56 -10.87
CA LEU A 360 -10.74 1.70 -10.00
C LEU A 360 -9.66 2.58 -10.61
N VAL A 361 -9.96 3.85 -10.88
CA VAL A 361 -9.00 4.81 -11.46
C VAL A 361 -8.59 5.82 -10.40
N PHE A 362 -7.29 5.96 -10.20
CA PHE A 362 -6.73 6.86 -9.20
C PHE A 362 -6.02 8.05 -9.84
N ASP A 363 -5.99 9.18 -9.15
CA ASP A 363 -5.18 10.34 -9.50
C ASP A 363 -4.36 10.80 -8.30
N ARG A 364 -3.28 11.55 -8.57
CA ARG A 364 -2.39 12.10 -7.55
C ARG A 364 -3.08 13.18 -6.73
N LYS A 365 -3.98 13.94 -7.36
CA LYS A 365 -4.72 15.01 -6.70
C LYS A 365 -5.82 14.42 -5.79
N PRO A 366 -6.00 14.98 -4.58
CA PRO A 366 -7.17 14.65 -3.77
C PRO A 366 -8.46 14.89 -4.54
N THR A 367 -9.37 13.92 -4.48
CA THR A 367 -10.69 13.92 -5.11
C THR A 367 -11.74 13.82 -4.01
N SER A 368 -12.71 14.74 -4.01
CA SER A 368 -13.80 14.67 -3.04
C SER A 368 -14.78 13.54 -3.41
N LEU A 369 -15.50 13.00 -2.42
CA LEU A 369 -16.50 11.94 -2.65
C LEU A 369 -17.56 12.33 -3.70
N ALA A 370 -17.90 13.62 -3.78
CA ALA A 370 -18.90 14.14 -4.72
C ALA A 370 -18.38 14.25 -6.17
N GLU A 371 -17.06 14.25 -6.36
CA GLU A 371 -16.40 14.36 -7.67
C GLU A 371 -16.00 12.98 -8.24
N ILE A 372 -16.23 11.90 -7.50
CA ILE A 372 -15.92 10.54 -7.99
C ILE A 372 -16.89 10.18 -9.12
N GLU A 373 -16.36 10.03 -10.32
CA GLU A 373 -17.12 9.67 -11.51
C GLU A 373 -17.39 8.16 -11.60
N ARG A 374 -18.39 7.80 -12.39
CA ARG A 374 -18.64 6.42 -12.80
C ARG A 374 -18.35 6.26 -14.28
N PHE A 375 -17.72 5.15 -14.66
CA PHE A 375 -17.70 4.76 -16.07
C PHE A 375 -19.14 4.61 -16.58
N PRO A 376 -19.43 5.03 -17.82
CA PRO A 376 -20.75 4.86 -18.44
C PRO A 376 -20.96 3.41 -18.92
N TRP A 377 -20.55 2.44 -18.11
CA TRP A 377 -20.68 1.01 -18.36
C TRP A 377 -21.83 0.45 -17.52
N GLU A 378 -22.33 -0.73 -17.88
CA GLU A 378 -23.37 -1.39 -17.07
C GLU A 378 -22.84 -1.63 -15.66
N ALA A 379 -23.62 -1.20 -14.66
CA ALA A 379 -23.29 -1.47 -13.27
C ALA A 379 -23.51 -2.96 -12.97
N PRO A 380 -22.68 -3.57 -12.11
CA PRO A 380 -22.99 -4.87 -11.53
C PRO A 380 -24.39 -4.80 -10.89
N ARG A 381 -25.24 -5.79 -11.17
CA ARG A 381 -26.64 -5.81 -10.70
C ARG A 381 -26.76 -6.24 -9.25
#